data_AF-A0A535H5V9-F1
#
_entry.id   AF-A0A535H5V9-F1
#
_cell.length_a   1.000
_cell.length_b   1.000
_cell.length_c   1.000
_cell.angle_alpha   90.00
_cell.angle_beta   90.00
_cell.angle_gamma   90.00
#
_symmetry.space_group_name_H-M   'P 1'
#
loop_
_entity.id
_entity.type
_entity.pdbx_description
1 polymer ?
#
loop_
_entity_poly.entity_id
_entity_poly.type
_entity_poly.pdbx_seq_one_letter_code
_entity_poly.pdbx_strand_id
1 'polypeptide(L)'
;MVRHRPAIAAAGLLVAVVVACSPANTSPAQSATAGPTAPSVTASPTATAIARRSPAPLQPVRPSDLVVRIDTLGETCCPATAVVATVDGRLITRADDGTLVERRLTAGGARQLADEVIGTGLFDRDRIVGLDPAPGVAPAPHAISVRTFRVWTGARTVTVSSPVVAQSDEKLYRPSAAWTQLDALAARLLAPESWLPVTAWSVATSRPYVPDGFRVVVSTEQVGGSQPDVSAVDWPFTIPIADLGEPLSASSQIFTPVGPGTKPLRCAALDASDAKAARDAIQRAGAGVADFPDGAFSTGLMWKAGGSGIVLFFQAVLPDQSSCADPY
;
A
#
# COMPACT_ATOMS: atom_id res chain seq x y z
N MET A 1 49.34 16.67 -19.35
CA MET A 1 48.60 16.49 -20.61
C MET A 1 47.90 15.15 -20.59
N VAL A 2 46.58 15.20 -20.73
CA VAL A 2 45.60 14.12 -21.04
C VAL A 2 45.82 12.76 -20.34
N ARG A 3 45.04 12.51 -19.29
CA ARG A 3 44.74 11.14 -18.81
C ARG A 3 43.24 10.88 -18.91
N HIS A 4 42.94 9.74 -19.53
CA HIS A 4 41.62 9.23 -19.89
C HIS A 4 40.69 9.03 -18.69
N ARG A 5 39.41 9.37 -18.88
CA ARG A 5 38.29 8.91 -18.04
C ARG A 5 37.86 7.51 -18.50
N PRO A 6 37.74 6.51 -17.63
CA PRO A 6 36.92 5.36 -17.92
C PRO A 6 35.46 5.62 -17.53
N ALA A 7 34.57 5.39 -18.49
CA ALA A 7 33.14 5.24 -18.27
C ALA A 7 32.90 3.95 -17.46
N ILE A 8 32.11 4.04 -16.38
CA ILE A 8 31.64 2.86 -15.65
C ILE A 8 30.18 2.66 -16.03
N ALA A 9 29.93 1.52 -16.67
CA ALA A 9 28.64 1.02 -17.08
C ALA A 9 27.74 0.74 -15.87
N ALA A 10 26.50 1.19 -15.93
CA ALA A 10 25.45 0.80 -15.00
C ALA A 10 25.07 -0.66 -15.28
N ALA A 11 25.55 -1.58 -14.46
CA ALA A 11 25.10 -2.97 -14.46
C ALA A 11 23.74 -3.03 -13.76
N GLY A 12 22.69 -3.31 -14.53
CA GLY A 12 21.34 -3.56 -14.03
C GLY A 12 21.30 -4.81 -13.17
N LEU A 13 20.80 -4.67 -11.95
CA LEU A 13 20.55 -5.78 -11.05
C LEU A 13 19.17 -6.38 -11.38
N LEU A 14 19.17 -7.54 -12.03
CA LEU A 14 17.99 -8.38 -12.24
C LEU A 14 17.61 -9.03 -10.91
N VAL A 15 16.45 -8.66 -10.36
CA VAL A 15 15.85 -9.35 -9.21
C VAL A 15 14.92 -10.44 -9.75
N ALA A 16 15.37 -11.69 -9.68
CA ALA A 16 14.54 -12.85 -9.92
C ALA A 16 13.75 -13.18 -8.65
N VAL A 17 12.43 -12.96 -8.67
CA VAL A 17 11.54 -13.41 -7.59
C VAL A 17 11.28 -14.91 -7.79
N VAL A 18 11.80 -15.72 -6.87
CA VAL A 18 11.56 -17.16 -6.79
C VAL A 18 10.17 -17.39 -6.21
N VAL A 19 9.21 -17.81 -7.05
CA VAL A 19 7.93 -18.36 -6.59
C VAL A 19 8.20 -19.80 -6.13
N ALA A 20 8.00 -20.05 -4.83
CA ALA A 20 8.17 -21.36 -4.24
C ALA A 20 7.11 -22.35 -4.75
N CYS A 21 7.56 -23.40 -5.45
CA CYS A 21 6.77 -24.59 -5.77
C CYS A 21 6.42 -25.35 -4.47
N SER A 22 5.13 -25.58 -4.22
CA SER A 22 4.71 -26.60 -3.25
C SER A 22 4.50 -27.96 -3.94
N PRO A 23 4.84 -29.08 -3.26
CA PRO A 23 4.91 -30.39 -3.89
C PRO A 23 3.53 -31.02 -4.11
N ALA A 24 3.43 -31.74 -5.23
CA ALA A 24 2.30 -32.59 -5.57
C ALA A 24 2.22 -33.80 -4.62
N ASN A 25 1.07 -34.01 -3.98
CA ASN A 25 0.74 -35.26 -3.32
C ASN A 25 -0.06 -36.16 -4.27
N THR A 26 0.60 -37.19 -4.77
CA THR A 26 0.01 -38.36 -5.42
C THR A 26 -0.34 -39.43 -4.40
N SER A 27 -1.56 -39.98 -4.47
CA SER A 27 -1.93 -41.43 -4.38
C SER A 27 -3.39 -41.62 -3.93
N PRO A 28 -4.00 -42.80 -4.11
CA PRO A 28 -4.08 -43.65 -5.30
C PRO A 28 -5.54 -43.94 -5.71
N ALA A 29 -5.70 -44.55 -6.88
CA ALA A 29 -6.96 -45.00 -7.45
C ALA A 29 -7.66 -46.09 -6.61
N GLN A 30 -8.99 -46.00 -6.52
CA GLN A 30 -9.86 -47.15 -6.28
C GLN A 30 -10.96 -47.19 -7.35
N SER A 31 -10.98 -48.31 -8.07
CA SER A 31 -12.03 -48.69 -9.01
C SER A 31 -13.25 -49.21 -8.25
N ALA A 32 -14.44 -48.78 -8.66
CA ALA A 32 -15.69 -49.52 -8.44
C ALA A 32 -16.63 -49.33 -9.64
N THR A 33 -17.18 -50.46 -10.06
CA THR A 33 -17.93 -50.72 -11.30
C THR A 33 -19.42 -50.33 -11.17
N ALA A 34 -20.03 -50.10 -12.33
CA ALA A 34 -21.29 -49.41 -12.63
C ALA A 34 -22.62 -50.09 -12.23
N GLY A 35 -23.69 -49.28 -12.25
CA GLY A 35 -25.10 -49.70 -12.40
C GLY A 35 -26.07 -48.50 -12.44
N PRO A 36 -27.03 -48.40 -13.39
CA PRO A 36 -27.54 -47.11 -13.87
C PRO A 36 -28.84 -46.66 -13.20
N THR A 37 -29.04 -45.34 -13.06
CA THR A 37 -30.38 -44.74 -12.92
C THR A 37 -30.39 -43.35 -13.56
N ALA A 38 -31.44 -43.07 -14.34
CA ALA A 38 -31.59 -41.93 -15.23
C ALA A 38 -31.43 -40.55 -14.54
N PRO A 39 -30.93 -39.52 -15.25
CA PRO A 39 -30.71 -38.22 -14.66
C PRO A 39 -32.03 -37.46 -14.56
N SER A 40 -32.45 -37.14 -13.34
CA SER A 40 -33.27 -35.95 -13.14
C SER A 40 -32.35 -34.75 -13.33
N VAL A 41 -32.61 -33.99 -14.39
CA VAL A 41 -31.95 -32.72 -14.69
C VAL A 41 -32.33 -31.74 -13.59
N THR A 42 -31.54 -31.71 -12.51
CA THR A 42 -31.54 -30.58 -11.59
C THR A 42 -30.93 -29.42 -12.36
N ALA A 43 -31.75 -28.43 -12.70
CA ALA A 43 -31.34 -27.22 -13.36
C ALA A 43 -30.07 -26.69 -12.67
N SER A 44 -28.97 -26.60 -13.43
CA SER A 44 -27.80 -25.85 -12.99
C SER A 44 -28.26 -24.45 -12.59
N PRO A 45 -27.81 -23.90 -11.45
CA PRO A 45 -28.08 -22.51 -11.15
C PRO A 45 -27.52 -21.71 -12.33
N THR A 46 -28.41 -21.07 -13.08
CA THR A 46 -28.02 -20.12 -14.10
C THR A 46 -27.14 -19.12 -13.37
N ALA A 47 -25.85 -19.09 -13.70
CA ALA A 47 -24.95 -18.06 -13.22
C ALA A 47 -25.59 -16.74 -13.61
N THR A 48 -26.15 -16.02 -12.64
CA THR A 48 -26.73 -14.71 -12.88
C THR A 48 -25.59 -13.86 -13.39
N ALA A 49 -25.61 -13.54 -14.69
CA ALA A 49 -24.62 -12.68 -15.31
C ALA A 49 -24.57 -11.39 -14.47
N ILE A 50 -23.41 -11.08 -13.92
CA ILE A 50 -23.24 -9.87 -13.13
C ILE A 50 -23.42 -8.70 -14.09
N ALA A 51 -24.42 -7.86 -13.84
CA ALA A 51 -24.62 -6.65 -14.63
C ALA A 51 -23.37 -5.78 -14.51
N ARG A 52 -22.64 -5.63 -15.61
CA ARG A 52 -21.42 -4.82 -15.67
C ARG A 52 -21.77 -3.37 -15.46
N ARG A 53 -20.98 -2.67 -14.64
CA ARG A 53 -21.18 -1.23 -14.35
C ARG A 53 -19.88 -0.46 -14.48
N SER A 54 -19.97 0.86 -14.55
CA SER A 54 -18.79 1.70 -14.34
C SER A 54 -18.44 1.68 -12.84
N PRO A 55 -17.14 1.71 -12.49
CA PRO A 55 -16.73 1.81 -11.09
C PRO A 55 -17.38 3.00 -10.39
N ALA A 56 -17.81 2.79 -9.15
CA ALA A 56 -18.30 3.86 -8.30
C ALA A 56 -17.12 4.74 -7.82
N PRO A 57 -17.24 6.08 -7.91
CA PRO A 57 -16.21 6.97 -7.40
C PRO A 57 -16.16 6.90 -5.86
N LEU A 58 -14.95 7.04 -5.32
CA LEU A 58 -14.78 7.24 -3.88
C LEU A 58 -15.28 8.61 -3.45
N GLN A 59 -15.68 8.70 -2.19
CA GLN A 59 -16.00 9.99 -1.58
C GLN A 59 -14.74 10.86 -1.57
N PRO A 60 -14.80 12.10 -2.09
CA PRO A 60 -13.67 13.01 -2.03
C PRO A 60 -13.31 13.32 -0.57
N VAL A 61 -12.03 13.27 -0.25
CA VAL A 61 -11.49 13.71 1.05
C VAL A 61 -10.82 15.06 0.90
N ARG A 62 -10.90 15.89 1.94
CA ARG A 62 -10.24 17.19 1.92
C ARG A 62 -8.84 17.03 2.54
N PRO A 63 -7.79 17.61 1.93
CA PRO A 63 -6.47 17.64 2.57
C PRO A 63 -6.50 18.25 3.99
N SER A 64 -7.42 19.18 4.25
CA SER A 64 -7.65 19.77 5.57
C SER A 64 -8.13 18.81 6.65
N ASP A 65 -8.59 17.62 6.26
CA ASP A 65 -9.07 16.62 7.20
C ASP A 65 -7.89 15.81 7.80
N LEU A 66 -6.68 15.91 7.22
CA LEU A 66 -5.48 15.26 7.72
C LEU A 66 -4.89 16.00 8.93
N VAL A 67 -4.79 15.32 10.06
CA VAL A 67 -4.02 15.82 11.21
C VAL A 67 -2.55 15.44 11.04
N VAL A 68 -2.26 14.15 10.85
CA VAL A 68 -0.91 13.68 10.57
C VAL A 68 -0.93 12.33 9.88
N ARG A 69 0.01 12.12 8.97
CA ARG A 69 0.35 10.84 8.38
C ARG A 69 1.83 10.57 8.59
N ILE A 70 2.15 9.34 8.98
CA ILE A 70 3.52 8.85 9.04
C ILE A 70 3.64 7.65 8.12
N ASP A 71 4.52 7.76 7.13
CA ASP A 71 4.98 6.63 6.32
C ASP A 71 6.44 6.31 6.68
N THR A 72 6.76 5.03 6.79
CA THR A 72 8.14 4.55 6.97
C THR A 72 8.59 3.90 5.68
N LEU A 73 9.71 4.34 5.13
CA LEU A 73 10.37 3.77 3.98
C LEU A 73 11.55 2.94 4.48
N GLY A 74 11.45 1.61 4.33
CA GLY A 74 12.55 0.71 4.67
C GLY A 74 13.62 0.66 3.59
N GLU A 75 14.80 0.15 3.93
CA GLU A 75 15.91 -0.07 3.00
C GLU A 75 15.58 -1.05 1.87
N THR A 76 14.73 -2.03 2.14
CA THR A 76 14.54 -3.18 1.25
C THR A 76 13.31 -3.07 0.36
N CYS A 77 12.25 -2.37 0.79
CA CYS A 77 10.99 -2.29 0.02
C CYS A 77 9.97 -1.32 0.64
N CYS A 78 9.19 -0.66 -0.22
CA CYS A 78 8.02 0.23 -0.04
C CYS A 78 7.96 1.24 1.12
N PRO A 79 7.39 2.44 0.90
CA PRO A 79 6.71 3.17 1.96
C PRO A 79 5.58 2.33 2.55
N ALA A 80 5.60 2.15 3.87
CA ALA A 80 4.54 1.52 4.65
C ALA A 80 3.94 2.56 5.60
N THR A 81 2.62 2.72 5.55
CA THR A 81 1.92 3.61 6.47
C THR A 81 1.99 3.06 7.89
N ALA A 82 2.48 3.90 8.80
CA ALA A 82 2.59 3.59 10.21
C ALA A 82 1.47 4.26 11.03
N VAL A 83 1.12 5.50 10.70
CA VAL A 83 0.06 6.27 11.37
C VAL A 83 -0.72 7.12 10.37
N VAL A 84 -2.04 7.19 10.51
CA VAL A 84 -2.90 8.23 9.92
C VAL A 84 -3.88 8.71 10.98
N ALA A 85 -3.93 10.00 11.22
CA ALA A 85 -4.92 10.64 12.08
C ALA A 85 -5.67 11.72 11.30
N THR A 86 -6.98 11.79 11.51
CA THR A 86 -7.87 12.75 10.84
C THR A 86 -8.72 13.53 11.84
N VAL A 87 -9.22 14.69 11.40
CA VAL A 87 -9.96 15.64 12.26
C VAL A 87 -11.28 15.11 12.79
N ASP A 88 -11.87 14.12 12.12
CA ASP A 88 -13.09 13.42 12.56
C ASP A 88 -12.80 12.39 13.68
N GLY A 89 -11.54 12.23 14.05
CA GLY A 89 -11.06 11.37 15.13
C GLY A 89 -10.67 9.96 14.70
N ARG A 90 -10.69 9.60 13.41
CA ARG A 90 -10.12 8.29 12.99
C ARG A 90 -8.60 8.31 13.21
N LEU A 91 -8.12 7.31 13.93
CA LEU A 91 -6.70 7.04 14.14
C LEU A 91 -6.39 5.62 13.66
N ILE A 92 -5.61 5.51 12.60
CA ILE A 92 -5.12 4.25 12.06
C ILE A 92 -3.65 4.09 12.43
N THR A 93 -3.31 2.94 13.00
CA THR A 93 -1.93 2.57 13.32
C THR A 93 -1.62 1.19 12.74
N ARG A 94 -0.34 0.92 12.48
CA ARG A 94 0.11 -0.42 12.08
C ARG A 94 0.49 -1.25 13.31
N ALA A 95 -0.08 -2.45 13.43
CA ALA A 95 0.28 -3.44 14.45
C ALA A 95 1.58 -4.19 14.06
N ASP A 96 2.16 -4.93 15.00
CA ASP A 96 3.44 -5.63 14.82
C ASP A 96 3.42 -6.69 13.72
N ASP A 97 2.25 -7.29 13.45
CA ASP A 97 2.02 -8.24 12.36
C ASP A 97 1.84 -7.57 10.99
N GLY A 98 1.91 -6.23 10.95
CA GLY A 98 1.70 -5.42 9.75
C GLY A 98 0.24 -5.03 9.50
N THR A 99 -0.70 -5.52 10.31
CA THR A 99 -2.13 -5.22 10.16
C THR A 99 -2.42 -3.75 10.46
N LEU A 100 -3.27 -3.11 9.65
CA LEU A 100 -3.79 -1.79 9.97
C LEU A 100 -4.96 -1.92 10.94
N VAL A 101 -4.90 -1.17 12.04
CA VAL A 101 -5.97 -1.12 13.04
C VAL A 101 -6.48 0.31 13.21
N GLU A 102 -7.80 0.45 13.38
CA GLU A 102 -8.47 1.71 13.64
C GLU A 102 -8.87 1.80 15.12
N ARG A 103 -8.67 2.98 15.70
CA ARG A 103 -9.32 3.46 16.93
C ARG A 103 -10.00 4.79 16.65
N ARG A 104 -10.83 5.26 17.58
CA ARG A 104 -11.45 6.59 17.45
C ARG A 104 -11.17 7.48 18.65
N LEU A 105 -10.70 8.67 18.33
CA LEU A 105 -10.53 9.77 19.26
C LEU A 105 -11.88 10.49 19.45
N THR A 106 -12.01 11.20 20.56
CA THR A 106 -12.99 12.28 20.68
C THR A 106 -12.49 13.51 19.91
N ALA A 107 -13.34 14.51 19.69
CA ALA A 107 -12.90 15.79 19.11
C ALA A 107 -11.78 16.43 19.96
N GLY A 108 -11.86 16.31 21.29
CA GLY A 108 -10.80 16.77 22.20
C GLY A 108 -9.50 16.00 22.03
N GLY A 109 -9.56 14.67 21.89
CA GLY A 109 -8.39 13.82 21.63
C GLY A 109 -7.73 14.11 20.28
N ALA A 110 -8.53 14.28 19.22
CA ALA A 110 -8.03 14.65 17.90
C ALA A 110 -7.34 16.02 17.91
N ARG A 111 -7.92 17.00 18.65
CA ARG A 111 -7.29 18.31 18.85
C ARG A 111 -5.98 18.22 19.63
N GLN A 112 -5.93 17.44 20.71
CA GLN A 112 -4.70 17.23 21.48
C GLN A 112 -3.60 16.61 20.61
N LEU A 113 -3.95 15.67 19.73
CA LEU A 113 -3.01 15.10 18.75
C LEU A 113 -2.54 16.16 17.74
N ALA A 114 -3.44 17.00 17.23
CA ALA A 114 -3.06 18.10 16.34
C ALA A 114 -2.15 19.13 17.02
N ASP A 115 -2.45 19.49 18.27
CA ASP A 115 -1.66 20.43 19.07
C ASP A 115 -0.25 19.87 19.35
N GLU A 116 -0.11 18.56 19.59
CA GLU A 116 1.18 17.88 19.73
C GLU A 116 2.03 17.98 18.45
N VAL A 117 1.41 17.74 17.29
CA VAL A 117 2.08 17.84 15.97
C VAL A 117 2.52 19.28 15.69
N ILE A 118 1.60 20.25 15.85
CA ILE A 118 1.86 21.68 15.59
C ILE A 118 2.87 22.23 16.60
N GLY A 119 2.80 21.79 17.86
CA GLY A 119 3.66 22.23 18.96
C GLY A 119 5.15 21.94 18.75
N THR A 120 5.49 21.03 17.83
CA THR A 120 6.89 20.84 17.40
C THR A 120 7.47 22.06 16.69
N GLY A 121 6.64 22.89 16.05
CA GLY A 121 7.08 23.99 15.20
C GLY A 121 7.81 23.53 13.92
N LEU A 122 7.70 22.24 13.57
CA LEU A 122 8.51 21.65 12.51
C LEU A 122 7.85 21.60 11.12
N PHE A 123 6.56 21.96 11.03
CA PHE A 123 5.71 21.77 9.87
C PHE A 123 5.33 23.08 9.16
N ASP A 124 6.21 24.08 9.14
CA ASP A 124 6.01 25.33 8.40
C ASP A 124 6.28 25.20 6.90
N ARG A 125 7.17 24.28 6.52
CA ARG A 125 7.53 23.99 5.14
C ARG A 125 8.07 22.58 4.92
N ASP A 126 8.00 22.17 3.67
CA ASP A 126 8.57 20.90 3.23
C ASP A 126 10.08 20.91 3.44
N ARG A 127 10.61 19.85 4.05
CA ARG A 127 12.05 19.74 4.32
C ARG A 127 12.47 18.33 4.69
N ILE A 128 13.77 18.11 4.56
CA ILE A 128 14.45 16.92 5.07
C ILE A 128 15.24 17.35 6.31
N VAL A 129 14.89 16.77 7.46
CA VAL A 129 15.63 16.92 8.70
C VAL A 129 16.71 15.85 8.73
N GLY A 130 17.94 16.27 8.42
CA GLY A 130 19.10 15.39 8.38
C GLY A 130 19.68 15.06 9.76
N LEU A 131 20.65 14.17 9.72
CA LEU A 131 21.57 13.91 10.83
C LEU A 131 22.89 14.63 10.57
N ASP A 132 23.56 15.05 11.63
CA ASP A 132 24.89 15.63 11.52
C ASP A 132 25.96 14.53 11.60
N PRO A 133 27.03 14.58 10.80
CA PRO A 133 28.16 13.65 10.98
C PRO A 133 28.72 13.75 12.40
N ALA A 134 29.10 12.61 12.97
CA ALA A 134 29.82 12.60 14.24
C ALA A 134 31.17 13.33 14.09
N PRO A 135 31.67 14.02 15.14
CA PRO A 135 32.93 14.75 15.06
C PRO A 135 34.10 13.87 14.60
N GLY A 136 34.79 14.30 13.55
CA GLY A 136 35.93 13.58 12.98
C GLY A 136 35.56 12.37 12.10
N VAL A 137 34.27 12.15 11.82
CA VAL A 137 33.80 11.06 10.96
C VAL A 137 33.34 11.62 9.61
N ALA A 138 33.70 10.93 8.53
CA ALA A 138 33.19 11.17 7.18
C ALA A 138 32.48 9.89 6.69
N PRO A 139 31.17 9.73 6.97
CA PRO A 139 30.44 8.52 6.62
C PRO A 139 30.41 8.30 5.11
N ALA A 140 30.64 7.06 4.66
CA ALA A 140 30.45 6.71 3.26
C ALA A 140 28.94 6.73 2.92
N PRO A 141 28.55 7.14 1.69
CA PRO A 141 27.16 7.07 1.26
C PRO A 141 26.63 5.62 1.32
N HIS A 142 25.48 5.43 1.94
CA HIS A 142 24.76 4.15 2.01
C HIS A 142 23.25 4.40 2.03
N ALA A 143 22.47 3.34 1.81
CA ALA A 143 21.02 3.41 1.92
C ALA A 143 20.62 3.55 3.40
N ILE A 144 19.63 4.40 3.68
CA ILE A 144 19.09 4.60 5.03
C ILE A 144 17.57 4.53 4.95
N SER A 145 16.96 3.95 5.98
CA SER A 145 15.51 4.01 6.16
C SER A 145 15.08 5.45 6.45
N VAL A 146 13.89 5.85 6.01
CA VAL A 146 13.38 7.22 6.16
C VAL A 146 11.95 7.19 6.70
N ARG A 147 11.64 8.09 7.63
CA ARG A 147 10.28 8.38 8.07
C ARG A 147 9.82 9.68 7.43
N THR A 148 8.62 9.69 6.88
CA THR A 148 7.99 10.87 6.30
C THR A 148 6.73 11.21 7.07
N PHE A 149 6.63 12.45 7.50
CA PHE A 149 5.51 13.03 8.20
C PHE A 149 4.79 13.98 7.25
N ARG A 150 3.46 13.88 7.16
CA ARG A 150 2.63 14.81 6.40
C ARG A 150 1.55 15.37 7.30
N VAL A 151 1.37 16.69 7.23
CA VAL A 151 0.48 17.44 8.12
C VAL A 151 -0.20 18.53 7.30
N TRP A 152 -1.50 18.73 7.49
CA TRP A 152 -2.16 19.92 6.96
C TRP A 152 -1.87 21.13 7.84
N THR A 153 -1.32 22.21 7.26
CA THR A 153 -1.01 23.45 7.97
C THR A 153 -1.62 24.64 7.25
N GLY A 154 -2.72 25.16 7.82
CA GLY A 154 -3.44 26.33 7.31
C GLY A 154 -4.07 26.10 5.93
N ALA A 155 -3.26 26.25 4.88
CA ALA A 155 -3.69 26.23 3.48
C ALA A 155 -3.02 25.16 2.62
N ARG A 156 -2.07 24.38 3.16
CA ARG A 156 -1.36 23.34 2.40
C ARG A 156 -0.94 22.16 3.26
N THR A 157 -0.68 21.04 2.61
CA THR A 157 0.05 19.92 3.21
C THR A 157 1.54 20.25 3.28
N VAL A 158 2.17 19.94 4.40
CA VAL A 158 3.62 20.05 4.61
C VAL A 158 4.18 18.66 4.86
N THR A 159 5.26 18.33 4.15
CA THR A 159 5.98 17.07 4.23
C THR A 159 7.35 17.26 4.85
N VAL A 160 7.57 16.61 6.00
CA VAL A 160 8.87 16.59 6.68
C VAL A 160 9.39 15.17 6.70
N SER A 161 10.59 14.95 6.20
CA SER A 161 11.22 13.62 6.21
C SER A 161 12.45 13.61 7.10
N SER A 162 12.70 12.49 7.79
CA SER A 162 13.89 12.28 8.61
C SER A 162 14.38 10.84 8.47
N PRO A 163 15.70 10.60 8.44
CA PRO A 163 16.23 9.25 8.44
C PRO A 163 15.88 8.52 9.75
N VAL A 164 15.74 7.21 9.68
CA VAL A 164 15.64 6.33 10.86
C VAL A 164 17.05 5.87 11.19
N VAL A 165 17.54 6.18 12.39
CA VAL A 165 18.89 5.82 12.81
C VAL A 165 18.88 4.36 13.27
N ALA A 166 19.56 3.49 12.53
CA ALA A 166 19.86 2.15 13.01
C ALA A 166 21.00 2.21 14.05
N GLN A 167 21.06 1.24 14.97
CA GLN A 167 22.13 1.14 15.97
C GLN A 167 23.54 1.11 15.33
N SER A 168 23.67 0.60 14.11
CA SER A 168 24.92 0.60 13.34
C SER A 168 25.43 2.01 13.02
N ASP A 169 24.53 2.98 12.95
CA ASP A 169 24.79 4.32 12.41
C ASP A 169 24.99 5.37 13.51
N GLU A 170 24.71 5.01 14.77
CA GLU A 170 24.88 5.89 15.95
C GLU A 170 26.34 6.34 16.15
N LYS A 171 27.31 5.57 15.63
CA LYS A 171 28.74 5.94 15.64
C LYS A 171 29.12 6.92 14.53
N LEU A 172 28.31 6.97 13.47
CA LEU A 172 28.58 7.74 12.25
C LEU A 172 27.89 9.09 12.28
N TYR A 173 26.74 9.18 12.95
CA TYR A 173 25.90 10.36 12.96
C TYR A 173 25.44 10.74 14.36
N ARG A 174 25.12 12.02 14.54
CA ARG A 174 24.49 12.57 15.73
C ARG A 174 23.11 13.14 15.36
N PRO A 175 22.07 12.81 16.14
CA PRO A 175 20.77 13.46 16.03
C PRO A 175 20.87 14.97 16.20
N SER A 176 20.28 15.72 15.27
CA SER A 176 20.04 17.15 15.46
C SER A 176 18.84 17.36 16.41
N ALA A 177 18.71 18.55 17.00
CA ALA A 177 17.57 18.85 17.88
C ALA A 177 16.21 18.66 17.18
N ALA A 178 16.10 19.07 15.91
CA ALA A 178 14.90 18.88 15.10
C ALA A 178 14.63 17.39 14.83
N TRP A 179 15.67 16.58 14.61
CA TRP A 179 15.52 15.14 14.46
C TRP A 179 14.99 14.52 15.76
N THR A 180 15.57 14.88 16.91
CA THR A 180 15.14 14.36 18.21
C THR A 180 13.67 14.71 18.51
N GLN A 181 13.22 15.91 18.12
CA GLN A 181 11.81 16.29 18.23
C GLN A 181 10.90 15.46 17.32
N LEU A 182 11.28 15.20 16.06
CA LEU A 182 10.51 14.33 15.16
C LEU A 182 10.45 12.90 15.66
N ASP A 183 11.56 12.37 16.17
CA ASP A 183 11.59 11.00 16.68
C ASP A 183 10.73 10.84 17.94
N ALA A 184 10.79 11.82 18.86
CA ALA A 184 9.91 11.86 20.02
C ALA A 184 8.43 11.98 19.62
N LEU A 185 8.11 12.81 18.62
CA LEU A 185 6.76 12.92 18.06
C LEU A 185 6.30 11.57 17.48
N ALA A 186 7.15 10.91 16.67
CA ALA A 186 6.81 9.61 16.11
C ALA A 186 6.60 8.55 17.19
N ALA A 187 7.43 8.49 18.22
CA ALA A 187 7.26 7.55 19.33
C ALA A 187 5.88 7.74 20.00
N ARG A 188 5.48 9.00 20.23
CA ARG A 188 4.14 9.34 20.76
C ARG A 188 3.02 8.93 19.81
N LEU A 189 3.16 9.17 18.50
CA LEU A 189 2.13 8.85 17.51
C LEU A 189 2.00 7.36 17.20
N LEU A 190 3.09 6.60 17.33
CA LEU A 190 3.11 5.14 17.18
C LEU A 190 2.53 4.43 18.41
N ALA A 191 2.69 4.99 19.59
CA ALA A 191 2.13 4.49 20.86
C ALA A 191 1.23 5.55 21.53
N PRO A 192 0.10 5.92 20.92
CA PRO A 192 -0.73 7.05 21.38
C PRO A 192 -1.30 6.85 22.79
N GLU A 193 -1.55 5.61 23.21
CA GLU A 193 -1.98 5.25 24.57
C GLU A 193 -0.95 5.57 25.66
N SER A 194 0.33 5.74 25.31
CA SER A 194 1.38 6.07 26.28
C SER A 194 1.28 7.50 26.82
N TRP A 195 0.53 8.38 26.15
CA TRP A 195 0.48 9.81 26.48
C TRP A 195 -0.90 10.44 26.34
N LEU A 196 -1.78 9.93 25.48
CA LEU A 196 -3.17 10.37 25.42
C LEU A 196 -3.96 9.83 26.62
N PRO A 197 -4.70 10.67 27.35
CA PRO A 197 -5.51 10.22 28.47
C PRO A 197 -6.66 9.31 27.98
N VAL A 198 -7.20 8.47 28.87
CA VAL A 198 -8.34 7.59 28.55
C VAL A 198 -9.55 8.37 28.03
N THR A 199 -9.74 9.62 28.48
CA THR A 199 -10.81 10.52 28.03
C THR A 199 -10.64 11.04 26.60
N ALA A 200 -9.47 10.86 25.98
CA ALA A 200 -9.23 11.22 24.58
C ALA A 200 -9.90 10.25 23.58
N TRP A 201 -10.39 9.10 24.05
CA TRP A 201 -10.89 8.03 23.19
C TRP A 201 -12.40 7.95 23.22
N SER A 202 -13.02 7.95 22.04
CA SER A 202 -14.43 7.55 21.87
C SER A 202 -14.54 6.05 21.68
N VAL A 203 -13.53 5.43 21.05
CA VAL A 203 -13.34 3.98 20.95
C VAL A 203 -11.86 3.68 21.19
N ALA A 204 -11.54 3.21 22.40
CA ALA A 204 -10.17 2.91 22.81
C ALA A 204 -9.66 1.55 22.30
N THR A 205 -10.56 0.58 22.11
CA THR A 205 -10.20 -0.76 21.65
C THR A 205 -9.85 -0.74 20.16
N SER A 206 -8.66 -1.22 19.83
CA SER A 206 -8.23 -1.41 18.44
C SER A 206 -9.09 -2.45 17.73
N ARG A 207 -9.50 -2.15 16.49
CA ARG A 207 -10.17 -3.08 15.58
C ARG A 207 -9.45 -3.09 14.24
N PRO A 208 -9.50 -4.19 13.46
CA PRO A 208 -8.99 -4.19 12.10
C PRO A 208 -9.57 -3.03 11.29
N TYR A 209 -8.72 -2.35 10.52
CA TYR A 209 -9.16 -1.30 9.62
C TYR A 209 -10.00 -1.90 8.50
N VAL A 210 -11.17 -1.30 8.25
CA VAL A 210 -12.03 -1.65 7.13
C VAL A 210 -12.01 -0.47 6.17
N PRO A 211 -11.37 -0.60 5.00
CA PRO A 211 -11.29 0.50 4.04
C PRO A 211 -12.65 0.78 3.40
N ASP A 212 -12.95 2.06 3.23
CA ASP A 212 -14.11 2.53 2.47
C ASP A 212 -13.91 2.32 0.95
N GLY A 213 -12.66 2.12 0.53
CA GLY A 213 -12.27 2.01 -0.86
C GLY A 213 -10.87 1.43 -1.07
N PHE A 214 -10.59 1.09 -2.32
CA PHE A 214 -9.30 0.60 -2.78
C PHE A 214 -8.86 1.43 -3.97
N ARG A 215 -7.55 1.67 -4.06
CA ARG A 215 -6.94 2.03 -5.34
C ARG A 215 -6.41 0.76 -5.97
N VAL A 216 -6.76 0.52 -7.22
CA VAL A 216 -6.22 -0.58 -8.02
C VAL A 216 -5.20 -0.02 -8.98
N VAL A 217 -3.99 -0.54 -8.92
CA VAL A 217 -2.95 -0.29 -9.92
C VAL A 217 -2.89 -1.46 -10.87
N VAL A 218 -2.91 -1.13 -12.16
CA VAL A 218 -2.85 -2.09 -13.26
C VAL A 218 -1.48 -1.95 -13.91
N SER A 219 -0.71 -3.03 -13.89
CA SER A 219 0.57 -3.17 -14.61
C SER A 219 0.43 -4.20 -15.71
N THR A 220 1.00 -3.92 -16.89
CA THR A 220 1.14 -4.91 -17.96
C THR A 220 2.57 -5.43 -17.98
N GLU A 221 2.78 -6.68 -17.59
CA GLU A 221 4.13 -7.25 -17.44
C GLU A 221 4.17 -8.74 -17.82
N GLN A 222 5.36 -9.34 -17.78
CA GLN A 222 5.50 -10.79 -17.96
C GLN A 222 4.96 -11.49 -16.71
N VAL A 223 3.92 -12.31 -16.88
CA VAL A 223 3.31 -13.06 -15.79
C VAL A 223 3.64 -14.54 -16.01
N GLY A 224 4.38 -15.12 -15.06
CA GLY A 224 4.72 -16.54 -15.08
C GLY A 224 3.66 -17.43 -14.44
N GLY A 225 3.81 -18.74 -14.62
CA GLY A 225 3.00 -19.76 -13.95
C GLY A 225 1.74 -20.16 -14.71
N SER A 226 0.77 -20.71 -13.99
CA SER A 226 -0.47 -21.30 -14.53
C SER A 226 -1.70 -20.40 -14.25
N GLN A 227 -1.52 -19.08 -14.25
CA GLN A 227 -2.60 -18.15 -13.97
C GLN A 227 -3.67 -18.21 -15.08
N PRO A 228 -4.96 -17.98 -14.75
CA PRO A 228 -6.01 -17.98 -15.74
C PRO A 228 -5.86 -16.81 -16.72
N ASP A 229 -6.57 -16.92 -17.85
CA ASP A 229 -6.58 -15.87 -18.85
C ASP A 229 -7.35 -14.65 -18.34
N VAL A 230 -6.87 -13.43 -18.62
CA VAL A 230 -7.56 -12.17 -18.31
C VAL A 230 -9.02 -12.17 -18.81
N SER A 231 -9.26 -12.77 -19.97
CA SER A 231 -10.58 -12.90 -20.59
C SER A 231 -11.49 -13.95 -19.95
N ALA A 232 -10.94 -14.85 -19.12
CA ALA A 232 -11.72 -15.86 -18.39
C ALA A 232 -12.33 -15.29 -17.10
N VAL A 233 -11.92 -14.11 -16.66
CA VAL A 233 -12.52 -13.41 -15.52
C VAL A 233 -13.77 -12.66 -15.98
N ASP A 234 -14.91 -12.97 -15.37
CA ASP A 234 -16.14 -12.19 -15.59
C ASP A 234 -16.11 -10.89 -14.78
N TRP A 235 -15.44 -9.89 -15.35
CA TRP A 235 -15.23 -8.59 -14.72
C TRP A 235 -16.56 -7.89 -14.44
N PRO A 236 -16.73 -7.26 -13.26
CA PRO A 236 -17.93 -6.50 -12.94
C PRO A 236 -17.98 -5.13 -13.65
N PHE A 237 -16.97 -4.80 -14.46
CA PHE A 237 -16.79 -3.49 -15.06
C PHE A 237 -17.11 -3.46 -16.55
N THR A 238 -17.66 -2.35 -17.02
CA THR A 238 -17.88 -2.11 -18.46
C THR A 238 -16.59 -1.80 -19.21
N ILE A 239 -15.56 -1.32 -18.50
CA ILE A 239 -14.25 -0.98 -19.05
C ILE A 239 -13.36 -2.23 -19.01
N PRO A 240 -12.60 -2.55 -20.08
CA PRO A 240 -11.61 -3.61 -20.04
C PRO A 240 -10.62 -3.40 -18.89
N ILE A 241 -10.31 -4.46 -18.15
CA ILE A 241 -9.46 -4.34 -16.94
C ILE A 241 -8.07 -3.74 -17.21
N ALA A 242 -7.51 -3.99 -18.40
CA ALA A 242 -6.22 -3.44 -18.82
C ALA A 242 -6.26 -1.91 -19.04
N ASP A 243 -7.44 -1.36 -19.28
CA ASP A 243 -7.68 0.07 -19.52
C ASP A 243 -8.35 0.75 -18.31
N LEU A 244 -8.54 0.01 -17.21
CA LEU A 244 -9.18 0.52 -16.00
C LEU A 244 -8.35 1.65 -15.38
N GLY A 245 -8.99 2.80 -15.18
CA GLY A 245 -8.38 3.97 -14.53
C GLY A 245 -7.55 4.82 -15.46
N GLU A 246 -6.87 5.80 -14.87
CA GLU A 246 -6.05 6.77 -15.60
C GLU A 246 -4.58 6.38 -15.60
N PRO A 247 -3.80 6.77 -16.62
CA PRO A 247 -2.35 6.60 -16.60
C PRO A 247 -1.74 7.26 -15.36
N LEU A 248 -0.93 6.49 -14.64
CA LEU A 248 -0.23 6.97 -13.47
C LEU A 248 0.96 7.83 -13.90
N SER A 249 1.05 9.05 -13.38
CA SER A 249 2.20 9.92 -13.63
C SER A 249 3.50 9.26 -13.15
N ALA A 250 4.60 9.47 -13.87
CA ALA A 250 5.93 9.06 -13.43
C ALA A 250 6.35 9.72 -12.09
N SER A 251 5.72 10.84 -11.73
CA SER A 251 5.90 11.52 -10.44
C SER A 251 5.01 10.97 -9.32
N SER A 252 4.18 9.95 -9.59
CA SER A 252 3.32 9.36 -8.57
C SER A 252 4.14 8.67 -7.50
N GLN A 253 3.73 8.86 -6.24
CA GLN A 253 4.32 8.19 -5.09
C GLN A 253 3.56 6.92 -4.70
N ILE A 254 2.61 6.46 -5.52
CA ILE A 254 1.97 5.16 -5.31
C ILE A 254 3.02 4.08 -5.51
N PHE A 255 3.48 3.51 -4.42
CA PHE A 255 4.35 2.37 -4.45
C PHE A 255 3.53 1.11 -4.70
N THR A 256 3.93 0.33 -5.70
CA THR A 256 3.34 -0.96 -6.00
C THR A 256 4.42 -2.00 -6.18
N PRO A 257 4.26 -3.21 -5.60
CA PRO A 257 5.19 -4.32 -5.78
C PRO A 257 4.98 -5.00 -7.16
N VAL A 258 4.75 -4.19 -8.19
CA VAL A 258 4.64 -4.64 -9.59
C VAL A 258 5.97 -4.35 -10.28
N GLY A 259 6.38 -5.24 -11.18
CA GLY A 259 7.65 -5.08 -11.90
C GLY A 259 7.60 -3.91 -12.89
N PRO A 260 8.74 -3.60 -13.56
CA PRO A 260 8.76 -2.64 -14.64
C PRO A 260 7.88 -3.16 -15.78
N GLY A 261 6.64 -2.70 -15.80
CA GLY A 261 5.68 -3.04 -16.85
C GLY A 261 6.17 -2.59 -18.23
N THR A 262 5.64 -3.25 -19.25
CA THR A 262 5.84 -2.89 -20.66
C THR A 262 4.98 -1.71 -21.12
N LYS A 263 4.03 -1.28 -20.26
CA LYS A 263 3.15 -0.12 -20.46
C LYS A 263 3.18 0.78 -19.23
N PRO A 264 2.82 2.07 -19.37
CA PRO A 264 2.59 2.94 -18.22
C PRO A 264 1.58 2.31 -17.27
N LEU A 265 1.88 2.35 -15.97
CA LEU A 265 0.95 1.92 -14.93
C LEU A 265 -0.35 2.71 -15.07
N ARG A 266 -1.49 2.07 -14.81
CA ARG A 266 -2.78 2.76 -14.67
C ARG A 266 -3.29 2.61 -13.26
N CYS A 267 -4.12 3.54 -12.81
CA CYS A 267 -4.72 3.45 -11.50
C CYS A 267 -6.18 3.92 -11.52
N ALA A 268 -7.06 3.15 -10.87
CA ALA A 268 -8.44 3.53 -10.59
C ALA A 268 -8.72 3.49 -9.08
N ALA A 269 -9.60 4.38 -8.63
CA ALA A 269 -10.20 4.29 -7.31
C ALA A 269 -11.51 3.49 -7.42
N LEU A 270 -11.70 2.52 -6.54
CA LEU A 270 -12.86 1.64 -6.47
C LEU A 270 -13.42 1.71 -5.06
N ASP A 271 -14.74 1.78 -4.90
CA ASP A 271 -15.35 1.57 -3.59
C ASP A 271 -15.10 0.12 -3.08
N ALA A 272 -15.33 -0.10 -1.79
CA ALA A 272 -15.14 -1.42 -1.19
C ALA A 272 -16.01 -2.52 -1.85
N SER A 273 -17.18 -2.17 -2.39
CA SER A 273 -18.09 -3.11 -3.04
C SER A 273 -17.57 -3.57 -4.41
N ASP A 274 -17.02 -2.64 -5.20
CA ASP A 274 -16.42 -2.90 -6.50
C ASP A 274 -15.11 -3.66 -6.37
N ALA A 275 -14.28 -3.29 -5.39
CA ALA A 275 -13.06 -4.04 -5.08
C ALA A 275 -13.38 -5.49 -4.67
N LYS A 276 -14.41 -5.68 -3.84
CA LYS A 276 -14.89 -7.02 -3.47
C LYS A 276 -15.43 -7.77 -4.69
N ALA A 277 -16.26 -7.16 -5.53
CA ALA A 277 -16.81 -7.80 -6.72
C ALA A 277 -15.70 -8.23 -7.70
N ALA A 278 -14.66 -7.40 -7.88
CA ALA A 278 -13.50 -7.72 -8.68
C ALA A 278 -12.72 -8.91 -8.08
N ARG A 279 -12.46 -8.89 -6.77
CA ARG A 279 -11.80 -10.00 -6.07
C ARG A 279 -12.57 -11.31 -6.21
N ASP A 280 -13.88 -11.30 -5.99
CA ASP A 280 -14.73 -12.48 -6.11
C ASP A 280 -14.72 -13.01 -7.56
N ALA A 281 -14.69 -12.13 -8.58
CA ALA A 281 -14.57 -12.54 -9.98
C ALA A 281 -13.21 -13.19 -10.30
N ILE A 282 -12.11 -12.60 -9.81
CA ILE A 282 -10.74 -13.12 -9.94
C ILE A 282 -10.66 -14.53 -9.33
N GLN A 283 -11.17 -14.70 -8.10
CA GLN A 283 -11.14 -15.99 -7.41
C GLN A 283 -12.03 -17.04 -8.09
N ARG A 284 -13.22 -16.67 -8.58
CA ARG A 284 -14.09 -17.58 -9.34
C ARG A 284 -13.42 -18.09 -10.63
N ALA A 285 -12.58 -17.27 -11.25
CA ALA A 285 -11.78 -17.67 -12.42
C ALA A 285 -10.60 -18.60 -12.07
N GLY A 286 -10.38 -18.89 -10.78
CA GLY A 286 -9.30 -19.76 -10.29
C GLY A 286 -7.95 -19.08 -10.17
N ALA A 287 -7.89 -17.74 -10.19
CA ALA A 287 -6.64 -17.01 -10.04
C ALA A 287 -6.16 -17.04 -8.58
N GLY A 288 -4.83 -17.08 -8.40
CA GLY A 288 -4.22 -16.90 -7.09
C GLY A 288 -4.33 -15.44 -6.64
N VAL A 289 -4.69 -15.23 -5.38
CA VAL A 289 -4.70 -13.90 -4.75
C VAL A 289 -3.73 -13.92 -3.57
N ALA A 290 -2.78 -12.99 -3.56
CA ALA A 290 -1.89 -12.78 -2.44
C ALA A 290 -2.45 -11.66 -1.56
N ASP A 291 -2.71 -11.97 -0.30
CA ASP A 291 -3.18 -11.00 0.70
C ASP A 291 -2.01 -10.40 1.47
N PHE A 292 -2.12 -9.13 1.82
CA PHE A 292 -1.17 -8.41 2.66
C PHE A 292 -1.84 -8.02 3.99
N PRO A 293 -1.07 -7.96 5.10
CA PRO A 293 -1.62 -7.61 6.42
C PRO A 293 -2.35 -6.27 6.46
N ASP A 294 -1.94 -5.28 5.66
CA ASP A 294 -2.58 -3.96 5.60
C ASP A 294 -3.89 -3.93 4.79
N GLY A 295 -4.43 -5.09 4.43
CA GLY A 295 -5.68 -5.25 3.69
C GLY A 295 -5.50 -5.10 2.19
N ALA A 296 -4.30 -4.80 1.69
CA ALA A 296 -4.01 -4.87 0.27
C ALA A 296 -4.06 -6.32 -0.23
N PHE A 297 -4.28 -6.49 -1.53
CA PHE A 297 -4.14 -7.78 -2.19
C PHE A 297 -3.66 -7.62 -3.63
N SER A 298 -3.03 -8.67 -4.17
CA SER A 298 -2.57 -8.68 -5.54
C SER A 298 -2.91 -9.97 -6.27
N THR A 299 -2.97 -9.89 -7.59
CA THR A 299 -3.10 -11.05 -8.46
C THR A 299 -2.38 -10.81 -9.78
N GLY A 300 -1.93 -11.90 -10.42
CA GLY A 300 -1.42 -11.90 -11.78
C GLY A 300 -2.35 -12.71 -12.67
N LEU A 301 -2.60 -12.25 -13.89
CA LEU A 301 -3.43 -12.91 -14.90
C LEU A 301 -2.69 -12.89 -16.23
N MET A 302 -2.86 -13.92 -17.05
CA MET A 302 -2.12 -14.07 -18.31
C MET A 302 -2.98 -13.72 -19.52
N TRP A 303 -2.36 -13.30 -20.62
CA TRP A 303 -2.96 -13.42 -21.94
C TRP A 303 -2.39 -14.67 -22.61
N LYS A 304 -3.24 -15.66 -22.91
CA LYS A 304 -2.81 -16.96 -23.46
C LYS A 304 -1.95 -16.87 -24.73
N ALA A 305 -1.97 -15.74 -25.45
CA ALA A 305 -1.31 -15.59 -26.73
C ALA A 305 0.11 -14.97 -26.72
N GLY A 306 0.71 -14.60 -25.56
CA GLY A 306 1.92 -13.75 -25.65
C GLY A 306 2.90 -13.72 -24.49
N GLY A 307 2.87 -14.66 -23.54
CA GLY A 307 3.80 -14.69 -22.37
C GLY A 307 3.69 -13.48 -21.43
N SER A 308 2.82 -12.52 -21.77
CA SER A 308 2.52 -11.30 -21.05
C SER A 308 1.18 -11.43 -20.37
N GLY A 309 0.96 -10.57 -19.38
CA GLY A 309 -0.26 -10.54 -18.60
C GLY A 309 -0.45 -9.20 -17.92
N ILE A 310 -1.36 -9.19 -16.95
CA ILE A 310 -1.57 -8.05 -16.07
C ILE A 310 -1.31 -8.46 -14.63
N VAL A 311 -0.73 -7.54 -13.88
CA VAL A 311 -0.71 -7.61 -12.42
C VAL A 311 -1.60 -6.50 -11.89
N LEU A 312 -2.48 -6.89 -10.99
CA LEU A 312 -3.40 -6.00 -10.30
C LEU A 312 -2.95 -5.92 -8.85
N PHE A 313 -2.73 -4.70 -8.36
CA PHE A 313 -2.44 -4.43 -6.95
C PHE A 313 -3.53 -3.53 -6.39
N PHE A 314 -4.34 -4.09 -5.50
CA PHE A 314 -5.40 -3.38 -4.80
C PHE A 314 -4.87 -2.96 -3.44
N GLN A 315 -4.77 -1.65 -3.22
CA GLN A 315 -4.33 -1.09 -1.95
C GLN A 315 -5.50 -0.44 -1.25
N ALA A 316 -5.68 -0.79 0.02
CA ALA A 316 -6.65 -0.12 0.90
C ALA A 316 -6.38 1.39 0.92
N VAL A 317 -7.40 2.17 0.62
CA VAL A 317 -7.35 3.64 0.70
C VAL A 317 -7.51 4.02 2.16
N LEU A 318 -6.65 4.93 2.64
CA LEU A 318 -6.70 5.47 3.99
C LEU A 318 -7.66 6.67 4.06
N PRO A 319 -8.14 7.08 5.24
CA PRO A 319 -9.15 8.14 5.38
C PRO A 319 -8.72 9.51 4.85
N ASP A 320 -7.41 9.72 4.65
CA ASP A 320 -6.83 10.93 4.05
C ASP A 320 -6.72 10.86 2.52
N GLN A 321 -7.10 9.74 1.91
CA GLN A 321 -6.98 9.43 0.48
C GLN A 321 -8.34 9.21 -0.18
N SER A 322 -8.45 9.55 -1.47
CA SER A 322 -9.67 9.27 -2.26
C SER A 322 -9.41 8.98 -3.73
N SER A 323 -8.16 9.09 -4.19
CA SER A 323 -7.87 8.92 -5.61
C SER A 323 -6.51 8.27 -5.88
N CYS A 324 -6.29 7.99 -7.16
CA CYS A 324 -5.02 7.50 -7.70
C CYS A 324 -4.01 8.60 -8.01
N ALA A 325 -4.53 9.81 -8.16
CA ALA A 325 -3.76 10.97 -8.54
C ALA A 325 -3.68 11.94 -7.38
N ASP A 326 -3.80 11.47 -6.14
CA ASP A 326 -3.81 12.34 -4.97
C ASP A 326 -2.53 13.20 -5.04
N PRO A 327 -2.68 14.48 -5.47
CA PRO A 327 -1.56 15.37 -5.64
C PRO A 327 -1.34 15.88 -4.23
N TYR A 328 -0.58 15.12 -3.46
CA TYR A 328 -0.04 15.62 -2.21
C TYR A 328 1.24 16.38 -2.53
#